data_AF-A0A6G3XYQ9-F1
#
_entry.id   AF-A0A6G3XYQ9-F1
#
_cell.length_a   1.000
_cell.length_b   1.000
_cell.length_c   1.000
_cell.angle_alpha   90.00
_cell.angle_beta   90.00
_cell.angle_gamma   90.00
#
_symmetry.space_group_name_H-M   'P 1'
#
loop_
_entity.id
_entity.type
_entity.pdbx_description
1 polymer ?
#
loop_
_entity_poly.entity_id
_entity_poly.type
_entity_poly.pdbx_seq_one_letter_code
_entity_poly.pdbx_strand_id
1 'polypeptide(L)'
;TGSVVKDLVDVVIDTMGLQYPELITDRKRIETVALAEEAAFLKALKGGTNILETAVTETKAAGGRVLAGDKAFLLHDTWGFP
;
A
#
# COMPACT_ATOMS: atom_id res chain seq x y z
N THR A 1 10.59 4.86 10.42
CA THR A 1 10.12 5.69 9.30
C THR A 1 8.81 6.32 9.73
N GLY A 2 8.66 7.64 9.57
CA GLY A 2 7.39 8.33 9.87
C GLY A 2 6.30 7.92 8.89
N SER A 3 5.04 8.25 9.20
CA SER A 3 3.91 8.03 8.29
C SER A 3 4.03 8.99 7.10
N VAL A 4 4.22 8.44 5.90
CA VAL A 4 4.33 9.24 4.67
C VAL A 4 2.96 9.82 4.32
N VAL A 5 1.91 9.02 4.53
CA VAL A 5 0.53 9.44 4.26
C VAL A 5 0.13 10.62 5.14
N LYS A 6 0.57 10.67 6.41
CA LYS A 6 0.29 11.82 7.28
C LYS A 6 0.82 13.12 6.68
N ASP A 7 2.09 13.14 6.29
CA ASP A 7 2.75 14.34 5.78
C ASP A 7 2.09 14.82 4.48
N LEU A 8 1.64 13.90 3.63
CA LEU A 8 0.88 14.22 2.42
C LEU A 8 -0.51 14.80 2.73
N VAL A 9 -1.24 14.21 3.67
CA VAL A 9 -2.56 14.72 4.10
C VAL A 9 -2.43 16.13 4.66
N ASP A 10 -1.41 16.39 5.48
CA ASP A 10 -1.14 17.71 6.04
C ASP A 10 -0.95 18.75 4.92
N VAL A 11 -0.07 18.46 3.94
CA VAL A 11 0.19 19.36 2.80
C VAL A 11 -1.07 19.63 1.98
N VAL A 12 -1.90 18.60 1.74
CA VAL A 12 -3.14 18.75 0.98
C VAL A 12 -4.12 19.66 1.72
N ILE A 13 -4.34 19.45 3.02
CA ILE A 13 -5.26 20.26 3.81
C ILE A 13 -4.75 21.71 3.90
N ASP A 14 -3.46 21.92 4.09
CA ASP A 14 -2.86 23.26 4.16
C ASP A 14 -2.99 24.01 2.82
N THR A 15 -2.82 23.30 1.70
CA THR A 15 -2.86 23.91 0.36
C THR A 15 -4.30 24.18 -0.11
N MET A 16 -5.23 23.27 0.20
CA MET A 16 -6.57 23.27 -0.38
C MET A 16 -7.67 23.72 0.59
N GLY A 17 -7.41 23.74 1.89
CA GLY A 17 -8.41 23.95 2.93
C GLY A 17 -9.14 25.30 2.88
N LEU A 18 -8.52 26.34 2.30
CA LEU A 18 -9.19 27.62 2.09
C LEU A 18 -10.35 27.51 1.10
N GLN A 19 -10.15 26.77 0.02
CA GLN A 19 -11.15 26.57 -1.04
C GLN A 19 -12.15 25.47 -0.66
N TYR A 20 -11.72 24.52 0.16
CA TYR A 20 -12.48 23.36 0.62
C TYR A 20 -12.43 23.26 2.16
N PRO A 21 -13.20 24.10 2.89
CA PRO A 21 -13.17 24.16 4.35
C PRO A 21 -13.51 22.83 5.03
N GLU A 22 -14.24 21.95 4.36
CA GLU A 22 -14.56 20.61 4.82
C GLU A 22 -13.31 19.76 5.07
N LEU A 23 -12.20 20.01 4.37
CA LEU A 23 -10.92 19.32 4.60
C LEU A 23 -10.36 19.65 5.99
N ILE A 24 -10.57 20.88 6.46
CA ILE A 24 -10.13 21.33 7.79
C ILE A 24 -11.07 20.74 8.85
N THR A 25 -12.38 20.82 8.66
CA THR A 25 -13.36 20.33 9.64
C THR A 25 -13.30 18.80 9.79
N ASP A 26 -13.05 18.07 8.70
CA ASP A 26 -12.99 16.61 8.68
C ASP A 26 -11.58 16.05 8.86
N ARG A 27 -10.57 16.89 9.09
CA ARG A 27 -9.15 16.49 9.18
C ARG A 27 -8.94 15.22 10.00
N LYS A 28 -9.51 15.17 11.21
CA LYS A 28 -9.38 14.01 12.11
C LYS A 28 -9.90 12.71 11.47
N ARG A 29 -11.03 12.77 10.77
CA ARG A 29 -11.62 11.62 10.08
C ARG A 29 -10.74 11.19 8.90
N ILE A 30 -10.27 12.16 8.12
CA ILE A 30 -9.38 11.93 6.97
C ILE A 30 -8.09 11.24 7.43
N GLU A 31 -7.41 11.80 8.42
CA GLU A 31 -6.19 11.22 8.99
C GLU A 31 -6.43 9.82 9.55
N THR A 32 -7.51 9.61 10.29
CA THR A 32 -7.82 8.30 10.88
C THR A 32 -7.92 7.22 9.80
N VAL A 33 -8.67 7.49 8.72
CA VAL A 33 -8.83 6.53 7.62
C VAL A 33 -7.51 6.36 6.87
N ALA A 34 -6.85 7.45 6.48
CA ALA A 34 -5.64 7.39 5.66
C ALA A 34 -4.50 6.65 6.36
N LEU A 35 -4.33 6.85 7.68
CA LEU A 35 -3.32 6.16 8.48
C LEU A 35 -3.66 4.68 8.70
N ALA A 36 -4.95 4.35 8.87
CA ALA A 36 -5.39 2.96 8.96
C ALA A 36 -5.13 2.21 7.64
N GLU A 37 -5.38 2.85 6.50
CA GLU A 37 -5.09 2.29 5.18
C GLU A 37 -3.58 2.13 4.95
N GLU A 38 -2.74 3.10 5.32
CA GLU A 38 -1.28 2.96 5.24
C GLU A 38 -0.80 1.76 6.07
N ALA A 39 -1.31 1.60 7.29
CA ALA A 39 -0.96 0.48 8.15
C ALA A 39 -1.42 -0.87 7.57
N ALA A 40 -2.64 -0.94 7.03
CA ALA A 40 -3.16 -2.13 6.38
C ALA A 40 -2.34 -2.51 5.13
N PHE A 41 -2.02 -1.51 4.30
CA PHE A 41 -1.20 -1.69 3.11
C PHE A 41 0.21 -2.16 3.45
N LEU A 42 0.88 -1.56 4.44
CA LEU A 42 2.22 -1.99 4.87
C LEU A 42 2.22 -3.43 5.39
N LYS A 43 1.15 -3.85 6.08
CA LYS A 43 0.98 -5.24 6.53
C LYS A 43 0.82 -6.19 5.34
N ALA A 44 -0.03 -5.85 4.38
CA ALA A 44 -0.24 -6.63 3.16
C ALA A 44 1.06 -6.74 2.34
N LEU A 45 1.76 -5.62 2.14
CA LEU A 45 3.05 -5.56 1.46
C LEU A 45 4.11 -6.44 2.14
N LYS A 46 4.22 -6.39 3.47
CA LYS A 46 5.15 -7.27 4.19
C LYS A 46 4.82 -8.75 4.00
N GLY A 47 3.53 -9.11 4.01
CA GLY A 47 3.08 -10.48 3.78
C GLY A 47 3.36 -10.95 2.35
N GLY A 48 3.00 -10.15 1.36
CA GLY A 48 3.17 -10.49 -0.05
C GLY A 48 4.63 -10.52 -0.50
N THR A 49 5.54 -9.71 0.08
CA THR A 49 6.97 -9.75 -0.26
C THR A 49 7.56 -11.13 0.00
N ASN A 50 7.23 -11.77 1.13
CA ASN A 50 7.72 -13.11 1.45
C ASN A 50 7.24 -14.16 0.42
N ILE A 51 6.00 -14.02 -0.05
CA ILE A 51 5.40 -14.91 -1.05
C ILE A 51 6.05 -14.68 -2.41
N LEU A 52 6.28 -13.42 -2.78
CA LEU A 52 6.98 -13.04 -4.00
C LEU A 52 8.41 -13.60 -3.99
N GLU A 53 9.16 -13.43 -2.91
CA GLU A 53 10.53 -13.98 -2.76
C GLU A 53 10.56 -15.50 -2.93
N THR A 54 9.59 -16.19 -2.33
CA THR A 54 9.44 -17.65 -2.48
C THR A 54 9.16 -18.02 -3.94
N ALA A 55 8.19 -17.37 -4.58
CA ALA A 55 7.83 -17.65 -5.97
C ALA A 55 8.97 -17.35 -6.96
N VAL A 56 9.73 -16.27 -6.72
CA VAL A 56 10.94 -15.92 -7.50
C VAL A 56 12.02 -16.99 -7.33
N THR A 57 12.23 -17.46 -6.10
CA THR A 57 13.23 -18.49 -5.80
C THR A 57 12.88 -19.82 -6.49
N GLU A 58 11.63 -20.26 -6.37
CA GLU A 58 11.11 -21.46 -7.04
C GLU A 58 11.23 -21.37 -8.57
N THR A 59 10.86 -20.22 -9.15
CA THR A 59 10.94 -19.99 -10.60
C THR A 59 12.38 -20.07 -11.11
N LYS A 60 13.32 -19.45 -10.39
CA LYS A 60 14.74 -19.50 -10.74
C LYS A 60 15.31 -20.91 -10.60
N ALA A 61 14.94 -21.64 -9.54
CA ALA A 61 15.37 -23.03 -9.34
C ALA A 61 14.89 -23.97 -10.47
N ALA A 62 13.72 -23.69 -11.04
CA ALA A 62 13.20 -24.39 -12.22
C ALA A 62 13.81 -23.91 -13.55
N GLY A 63 14.76 -22.97 -13.54
CA GLY A 63 15.39 -22.40 -14.74
C GLY A 63 14.53 -21.37 -15.48
N GLY A 64 13.38 -20.97 -14.92
CA GLY A 64 12.48 -19.99 -15.48
C GLY A 64 12.92 -18.54 -15.24
N ARG A 65 12.38 -17.62 -16.05
CA ARG A 65 12.57 -16.17 -15.90
C ARG A 65 11.26 -15.39 -15.72
N VAL A 66 10.14 -16.09 -15.78
CA VAL A 66 8.79 -15.51 -15.75
C VAL A 66 8.02 -16.20 -14.63
N LEU A 67 7.44 -15.41 -13.73
CA LEU A 67 6.55 -15.94 -12.69
C LEU A 67 5.30 -16.53 -13.36
N ALA A 68 4.89 -17.69 -12.88
CA ALA A 68 3.65 -18.31 -13.34
C ALA A 68 2.44 -17.40 -13.00
N GLY A 69 1.48 -17.35 -13.92
CA GLY A 69 0.34 -16.43 -13.82
C GLY A 69 -0.55 -16.68 -12.61
N ASP A 70 -0.65 -17.93 -12.15
CA ASP A 70 -1.35 -18.32 -10.92
C ASP A 70 -0.71 -17.70 -9.67
N LYS A 71 0.63 -17.69 -9.59
CA LYS A 71 1.39 -17.05 -8.50
C LYS A 71 1.25 -15.52 -8.55
N ALA A 72 1.31 -14.94 -9.75
CA ALA A 72 1.10 -13.50 -9.92
C ALA A 72 -0.33 -13.09 -9.54
N PHE A 73 -1.33 -13.87 -9.94
CA PHE A 73 -2.73 -13.63 -9.59
C PHE A 73 -2.96 -13.74 -8.09
N LEU A 74 -2.38 -14.75 -7.42
CA LEU A 74 -2.47 -14.89 -5.97
C LEU A 74 -1.91 -13.68 -5.22
N LEU A 75 -0.75 -13.16 -5.66
CA LEU A 75 -0.15 -11.96 -5.07
C LEU A 75 -1.08 -10.76 -5.20
N HIS A 76 -1.65 -10.54 -6.39
CA HIS A 76 -2.55 -9.42 -6.64
C HIS A 76 -3.90 -9.56 -5.89
N ASP A 77 -4.60 -10.68 -6.07
CA ASP A 77 -5.98 -10.87 -5.59
C ASP A 77 -6.05 -11.05 -4.07
N THR A 78 -5.18 -11.88 -3.49
CA THR A 78 -5.26 -12.22 -2.06
C THR A 78 -4.44 -11.28 -1.19
N TRP A 79 -3.29 -10.81 -1.69
CA TRP A 79 -2.33 -10.03 -0.89
C TRP A 79 -2.28 -8.56 -1.27
N GLY A 80 -3.10 -8.13 -2.24
CA GLY A 80 -3.15 -6.74 -2.68
C GLY A 80 -1.81 -6.22 -3.18
N PHE A 81 -0.95 -7.13 -3.67
CA PHE A 81 0.33 -6.74 -4.25
C PHE A 81 0.06 -6.05 -5.59
N PRO A 82 0.55 -4.82 -5.79
CA PRO A 82 0.33 -4.08 -7.02
C PRO A 82 1.02 -4.74 -8.22
#